data_AF-A0A0A3Y2S4-F1
#
_entry.id   AF-A0A0A3Y2S4-F1
#
_cell.length_a   1.000
_cell.length_b   1.000
_cell.length_c   1.000
_cell.angle_alpha   90.00
_cell.angle_beta   90.00
_cell.angle_gamma   90.00
#
_symmetry.space_group_name_H-M   'P 1'
#
loop_
_entity.id
_entity.type
_entity.pdbx_description
1 polymer ?
#
loop_
_entity_poly.entity_id
_entity_poly.type
_entity_poly.pdbx_seq_one_letter_code
_entity_poly.pdbx_strand_id
1 'polypeptide(L)'
;MTTISGPARVIDGDTVVVAGTTVRLKGVDAAELGTERGENARRVMVALVTGSLTCRLTGEKTYSREVGYCTTVNGTDINRAIIAQGAALACPRYDTRYLSFEQEAALAAQPRSSYCVKR
;
A
#
# COMPACT_ATOMS: atom_id res chain seq x y z
N MET A 1 2.06 -18.87 -7.02
CA MET A 1 1.79 -17.63 -6.25
C MET A 1 1.58 -18.02 -4.81
N THR A 2 2.37 -17.47 -3.90
CA THR A 2 2.26 -17.77 -2.47
C THR A 2 1.23 -16.84 -1.85
N THR A 3 0.29 -17.41 -1.10
CA THR A 3 -0.71 -16.64 -0.36
C THR A 3 -0.44 -16.82 1.12
N ILE A 4 -0.40 -15.71 1.85
CA ILE A 4 -0.33 -15.69 3.31
C ILE A 4 -1.62 -15.07 3.85
N SER A 5 -2.07 -15.57 4.99
CA SER A 5 -3.25 -15.02 5.66
C SER A 5 -3.07 -15.10 7.17
N GLY A 6 -3.54 -14.08 7.87
CA GLY A 6 -3.49 -14.04 9.33
C GLY A 6 -3.57 -12.62 9.88
N PRO A 7 -3.37 -12.47 11.20
CA PRO A 7 -3.38 -11.17 11.86
C PRO A 7 -2.42 -10.21 11.17
N ALA A 8 -2.89 -8.98 10.93
CA ALA A 8 -2.10 -7.95 10.30
C ALA A 8 -1.77 -6.81 11.27
N ARG A 9 -0.59 -6.20 11.07
CA ARG A 9 -0.15 -4.99 11.76
C ARG A 9 0.35 -3.98 10.73
N VAL A 10 -0.10 -2.74 10.85
CA VAL A 10 0.33 -1.65 9.97
C VAL A 10 1.70 -1.13 10.42
N ILE A 11 2.61 -0.96 9.47
CA ILE A 11 3.89 -0.27 9.68
C ILE A 11 3.74 1.20 9.28
N ASP A 12 3.38 1.44 8.01
CA ASP A 12 3.20 2.75 7.39
C ASP A 12 2.10 2.68 6.30
N GLY A 13 2.04 3.69 5.42
CA GLY A 13 1.02 3.78 4.37
C GLY A 13 1.12 2.72 3.27
N ASP A 14 2.25 2.05 3.09
CA ASP A 14 2.40 1.03 2.03
C ASP A 14 3.05 -0.28 2.51
N THR A 15 3.28 -0.42 3.81
CA THR A 15 3.89 -1.60 4.42
C THR A 15 3.06 -2.13 5.59
N VAL A 16 2.76 -3.43 5.55
CA VAL A 16 2.05 -4.18 6.60
C VAL A 16 2.84 -5.44 6.97
N VAL A 17 2.61 -5.96 8.17
CA VAL A 17 3.09 -7.29 8.57
C VAL A 17 1.89 -8.22 8.68
N VAL A 18 1.91 -9.35 7.99
CA VAL A 18 0.82 -10.35 7.97
C VAL A 18 1.38 -11.71 8.31
N ALA A 19 0.86 -12.35 9.37
CA ALA A 19 1.36 -13.64 9.84
C ALA A 19 2.91 -13.68 9.99
N GLY A 20 3.51 -12.60 10.49
CA GLY A 20 4.96 -12.46 10.67
C GLY A 20 5.75 -12.06 9.41
N THR A 21 5.13 -12.04 8.24
CA THR A 21 5.78 -11.62 6.98
C THR A 21 5.59 -10.11 6.76
N THR A 22 6.68 -9.38 6.53
CA THR A 22 6.60 -7.96 6.14
C THR A 22 6.30 -7.86 4.64
N VAL A 23 5.20 -7.22 4.29
CA VAL A 23 4.68 -7.07 2.93
C VAL A 23 4.64 -5.59 2.55
N ARG A 24 5.31 -5.24 1.45
CA ARG A 24 5.12 -3.96 0.76
C ARG A 24 4.01 -4.11 -0.28
N LEU A 25 3.08 -3.17 -0.25
CA LEU A 25 1.95 -3.12 -1.16
C LEU A 25 2.42 -2.76 -2.56
N LYS A 26 2.21 -3.66 -3.52
CA LYS A 26 2.57 -3.41 -4.92
C LYS A 26 1.70 -2.30 -5.51
N GLY A 27 2.34 -1.40 -6.25
CA GLY A 27 1.66 -0.32 -6.96
C GLY A 27 1.21 0.86 -6.08
N VAL A 28 1.65 0.92 -4.83
CA VAL A 28 1.35 2.01 -3.88
C VAL A 28 2.59 2.87 -3.63
N ASP A 29 2.39 4.18 -3.64
CA ASP A 29 3.38 5.20 -3.34
C ASP A 29 2.85 6.07 -2.18
N ALA A 30 3.22 5.72 -0.95
CA ALA A 30 2.88 6.48 0.24
C ALA A 30 4.02 7.42 0.63
N ALA A 31 3.69 8.56 1.24
CA ALA A 31 4.69 9.47 1.80
C ALA A 31 5.47 8.78 2.93
N GLU A 32 6.75 9.13 3.06
CA GLU A 32 7.63 8.65 4.11
C GLU A 32 7.14 9.08 5.51
N LEU A 33 7.31 8.19 6.49
CA LEU A 33 7.02 8.48 7.90
C LEU A 33 7.83 9.69 8.40
N GLY A 34 7.31 10.38 9.42
CA GLY A 34 7.90 11.63 9.91
C GLY A 34 7.51 12.87 9.10
N THR A 35 6.82 12.70 7.98
CA THR A 35 6.09 13.78 7.30
C THR A 35 4.62 13.78 7.71
N GLU A 36 3.94 14.94 7.68
CA GLU A 36 2.51 15.02 8.01
C GLU A 36 1.66 14.09 7.15
N ARG A 37 2.00 13.99 5.85
CA ARG A 37 1.34 13.08 4.91
C ARG A 37 1.63 11.62 5.20
N GLY A 38 2.85 11.25 5.54
CA GLY A 38 3.19 9.87 5.90
C GLY A 38 2.45 9.41 7.16
N GLU A 39 2.36 10.27 8.17
CA GLU A 39 1.57 9.99 9.38
C GLU A 39 0.08 9.89 9.08
N ASN A 40 -0.45 10.73 8.18
CA ASN A 40 -1.83 10.62 7.72
C ASN A 40 -2.07 9.27 6.99
N ALA A 41 -1.18 8.90 6.07
CA ALA A 41 -1.28 7.65 5.31
C ALA A 41 -1.29 6.43 6.22
N ARG A 42 -0.42 6.42 7.24
CA ARG A 42 -0.40 5.38 8.27
C ARG A 42 -1.72 5.32 9.04
N ARG A 43 -2.29 6.46 9.46
CA ARG A 43 -3.59 6.49 10.16
C ARG A 43 -4.72 5.93 9.30
N VAL A 44 -4.76 6.30 8.02
CA VAL A 44 -5.74 5.76 7.07
C VAL A 44 -5.56 4.25 6.88
N MET A 45 -4.33 3.77 6.76
CA MET A 45 -4.05 2.33 6.66
C MET A 45 -4.49 1.57 7.92
N VAL A 46 -4.28 2.13 9.12
CA VAL A 46 -4.77 1.55 10.38
C VAL A 46 -6.30 1.43 10.38
N ALA A 47 -7.01 2.43 9.87
CA ALA A 47 -8.47 2.37 9.76
C ALA A 47 -8.96 1.33 8.73
N LEU A 48 -8.19 1.09 7.67
CA LEU A 48 -8.48 0.10 6.64
C LEU A 48 -8.23 -1.34 7.12
N VAL A 49 -7.18 -1.56 7.90
CA VAL A 49 -6.73 -2.88 8.35
C VAL A 49 -7.42 -3.24 9.67
N THR A 50 -8.63 -3.76 9.59
CA THR A 50 -9.48 -4.15 10.73
C THR A 50 -9.32 -5.61 11.14
N GLY A 51 -8.07 -6.06 11.32
CA GLY A 51 -7.75 -7.41 11.80
C GLY A 51 -6.88 -8.19 10.84
N SER A 52 -7.38 -9.33 10.34
CA SER A 52 -6.61 -10.21 9.46
C SER A 52 -6.62 -9.73 8.01
N LEU A 53 -5.49 -9.95 7.33
CA LEU A 53 -5.36 -9.74 5.89
C LEU A 53 -5.03 -11.06 5.21
N THR A 54 -5.43 -11.17 3.94
CA THR A 54 -4.92 -12.17 3.01
C THR A 54 -4.09 -11.46 1.96
N CYS A 55 -2.81 -11.81 1.83
CA CYS A 55 -1.91 -11.22 0.86
C CYS A 55 -1.46 -12.25 -0.17
N ARG A 56 -1.62 -11.90 -1.45
CA ARG A 56 -1.07 -12.64 -2.58
C ARG A 56 0.30 -12.05 -2.91
N LEU A 57 1.34 -12.82 -2.63
CA LEU A 57 2.72 -12.41 -2.89
C LEU A 57 3.08 -12.63 -4.35
N THR A 58 3.81 -11.67 -4.92
CA THR A 58 4.23 -11.72 -6.33
C THR A 58 5.50 -12.55 -6.55
N GLY A 59 6.25 -12.81 -5.48
CA GLY A 59 7.60 -13.40 -5.53
C GLY A 59 8.71 -12.35 -5.68
N GLU A 60 8.35 -11.08 -5.87
CA GLU A 60 9.31 -9.98 -5.84
C GLU A 60 9.65 -9.61 -4.39
N LYS A 61 10.88 -9.14 -4.18
CA LYS A 61 11.32 -8.59 -2.90
C LYS A 61 11.88 -7.19 -3.09
N THR A 62 11.60 -6.34 -2.11
CA THR A 62 12.22 -5.03 -1.98
C THR A 62 12.89 -4.98 -0.62
N TYR A 63 14.22 -5.00 -0.62
CA TYR A 63 15.03 -5.21 0.58
C TYR A 63 14.61 -6.48 1.32
N SER A 64 14.23 -6.36 2.60
CA SER A 64 13.78 -7.46 3.46
C SER A 64 12.25 -7.69 3.43
N ARG A 65 11.54 -7.12 2.45
CA ARG A 65 10.07 -7.16 2.35
C ARG A 65 9.63 -7.98 1.17
N GLU A 66 8.62 -8.83 1.38
CA GLU A 66 7.87 -9.44 0.29
C GLU A 66 7.00 -8.37 -0.39
N VAL A 67 6.71 -8.53 -1.67
CA VAL A 67 5.82 -7.63 -2.40
C VAL A 67 4.51 -8.33 -2.73
N GLY A 68 3.39 -7.65 -2.55
CA GLY A 68 2.09 -8.29 -2.76
C GLY A 68 0.88 -7.37 -2.81
N TYR A 69 -0.26 -8.02 -3.02
CA TYR A 69 -1.60 -7.42 -2.97
C TYR A 69 -2.34 -7.99 -1.78
N CYS A 70 -2.89 -7.13 -0.95
CA CYS A 70 -3.53 -7.53 0.29
C CYS A 70 -5.01 -7.16 0.29
N THR A 71 -5.82 -8.04 0.86
CA THR A 71 -7.26 -7.84 1.03
C THR A 71 -7.69 -8.09 2.46
N THR A 72 -8.64 -7.29 2.95
CA THR A 72 -9.34 -7.58 4.21
C THR A 72 -10.20 -8.83 4.08
N VAL A 73 -10.65 -9.36 5.22
CA VAL A 73 -11.58 -10.51 5.27
C VAL A 73 -12.89 -10.24 4.51
N ASN A 74 -13.30 -8.98 4.39
CA ASN A 74 -14.50 -8.57 3.65
C ASN A 74 -14.23 -8.32 2.15
N GLY A 75 -13.03 -8.64 1.66
CA GLY A 75 -12.64 -8.49 0.25
C GLY A 75 -12.21 -7.08 -0.15
N THR A 76 -11.98 -6.17 0.79
CA THR A 76 -11.46 -4.83 0.47
C THR A 76 -9.98 -4.92 0.08
N ASP A 77 -9.65 -4.55 -1.16
CA ASP A 77 -8.27 -4.34 -1.62
C ASP A 77 -7.69 -3.10 -0.92
N ILE A 78 -6.73 -3.29 -0.01
CA ILE A 78 -6.14 -2.18 0.75
C ILE A 78 -5.14 -1.37 -0.07
N ASN A 79 -4.51 -1.97 -1.09
CA ASN A 79 -3.63 -1.26 -2.01
C ASN A 79 -4.45 -0.20 -2.77
N ARG A 80 -5.63 -0.58 -3.25
CA ARG A 80 -6.58 0.34 -3.90
C ARG A 80 -7.16 1.34 -2.91
N ALA A 81 -7.61 0.87 -1.75
CA ALA A 81 -8.42 1.67 -0.85
C ALA A 81 -7.67 2.87 -0.27
N ILE A 82 -6.37 2.73 0.03
CA ILE A 82 -5.59 3.87 0.52
C ILE A 82 -5.39 4.96 -0.55
N ILE A 83 -5.22 4.56 -1.80
CA ILE A 83 -5.12 5.48 -2.95
C ILE A 83 -6.47 6.20 -3.17
N ALA A 84 -7.57 5.44 -3.15
CA ALA A 84 -8.92 5.99 -3.28
C ALA A 84 -9.31 6.95 -2.15
N GLN A 85 -8.71 6.82 -0.96
CA GLN A 85 -8.88 7.77 0.14
C GLN A 85 -7.95 8.99 0.04
N GLY A 86 -7.11 9.08 -1.00
CA GLY A 86 -6.17 10.19 -1.21
C GLY A 86 -4.99 10.19 -0.24
N ALA A 87 -4.76 9.10 0.48
CA ALA A 87 -3.69 8.94 1.45
C ALA A 87 -2.38 8.41 0.83
N ALA A 88 -2.46 7.88 -0.39
CA ALA A 88 -1.31 7.45 -1.18
C ALA A 88 -1.55 7.74 -2.67
N LEU A 89 -0.50 7.65 -3.46
CA LEU A 89 -0.57 7.67 -4.92
C LEU A 89 -0.40 6.26 -5.48
N ALA A 90 -0.80 6.07 -6.72
CA ALA A 90 -0.43 4.90 -7.49
C ALA A 90 1.04 5.00 -7.94
N CYS A 91 1.67 3.84 -8.11
CA CYS A 91 3.04 3.70 -8.60
C CYS A 91 3.09 2.99 -9.96
N PRO A 92 2.85 3.71 -11.09
CA PRO A 92 2.68 3.14 -12.43
C PRO A 92 3.86 2.33 -12.96
N ARG A 93 5.07 2.60 -12.47
CA ARG A 93 6.25 1.80 -12.84
C ARG A 93 6.09 0.33 -12.42
N TYR A 94 5.47 0.06 -11.27
CA TYR A 94 5.33 -1.29 -10.72
C TYR A 94 3.97 -1.92 -11.02
N ASP A 95 2.90 -1.14 -11.01
CA ASP A 95 1.58 -1.57 -11.50
C ASP A 95 0.70 -0.36 -11.83
N THR A 96 0.01 -0.41 -12.97
CA THR A 96 -0.86 0.66 -13.45
C THR A 96 -2.31 0.53 -12.99
N ARG A 97 -2.71 -0.60 -12.37
CA ARG A 97 -4.11 -0.91 -12.05
C ARG A 97 -4.78 0.08 -11.10
N TYR A 98 -3.99 0.84 -10.33
CA TYR A 98 -4.52 1.76 -9.32
C TYR A 98 -4.58 3.22 -9.78
N LEU A 99 -4.10 3.53 -10.99
CA LEU A 99 -4.07 4.90 -11.53
C LEU A 99 -5.44 5.57 -11.54
N SER A 100 -6.49 4.83 -11.91
CA SER A 100 -7.85 5.37 -11.99
C SER A 100 -8.50 5.70 -10.65
N PHE A 101 -7.85 5.36 -9.53
CA PHE A 101 -8.34 5.61 -8.18
C PHE A 101 -7.60 6.76 -7.49
N GLU A 102 -6.63 7.39 -8.16
CA GLU A 102 -5.92 8.52 -7.58
C GLU A 102 -6.83 9.74 -7.42
N GLN A 103 -6.74 10.37 -6.25
CA GLN A 103 -7.46 11.61 -5.96
C GLN A 103 -6.66 12.82 -6.43
N GLU A 104 -7.31 13.77 -7.10
CA GLU A 104 -6.67 15.01 -7.58
C GLU A 104 -5.98 15.78 -6.44
N ALA A 105 -6.62 15.87 -5.26
CA ALA A 105 -6.05 16.50 -4.08
C ALA A 105 -4.79 15.77 -3.56
N ALA A 106 -4.70 14.45 -3.74
CA ALA A 106 -3.53 13.69 -3.36
C ALA A 106 -2.36 14.01 -4.30
N LEU A 107 -2.62 14.04 -5.61
CA LEU A 107 -1.66 14.40 -6.67
C LEU A 107 -1.15 15.83 -6.53
N ALA A 108 -2.01 16.77 -6.15
CA ALA A 108 -1.65 18.17 -5.99
C ALA A 108 -0.72 18.42 -4.79
N ALA A 109 -0.84 17.62 -3.73
CA ALA A 109 -0.13 17.89 -2.47
C ALA A 109 0.98 16.89 -2.12
N GLN A 110 1.29 15.92 -2.98
CA GLN A 110 2.63 15.30 -2.97
C GLN A 110 3.10 14.97 -4.40
N PRO A 111 4.38 15.21 -4.72
CA PRO A 111 4.95 14.67 -5.94
C PRO A 111 5.03 13.15 -5.81
N ARG A 112 4.75 12.46 -6.93
CA ARG A 112 5.02 11.03 -7.02
C ARG A 112 6.52 10.77 -6.88
N SER A 113 6.89 9.72 -6.15
CA SER A 113 8.28 9.31 -6.00
C SER A 113 8.94 9.10 -7.36
N SER A 114 10.22 9.47 -7.49
CA SER A 114 10.93 9.43 -8.78
C SER A 114 10.99 8.03 -9.40
N TYR A 115 11.05 6.99 -8.58
CA TYR A 115 11.00 5.60 -9.00
C TYR A 115 9.58 5.12 -9.37
N CYS A 116 8.53 5.88 -9.08
CA CYS A 116 7.16 5.54 -9.46
C CYS A 116 6.74 6.13 -10.81
N VAL A 117 7.49 7.11 -11.32
CA VAL A 117 7.26 7.69 -12.64
C VAL A 117 7.68 6.67 -13.71
N LYS A 118 6.75 6.39 -14.64
CA LYS A 118 7.03 5.54 -15.80
C LYS A 118 8.02 6.31 -16.69
N ARG A 119 9.19 5.72 -16.94
CA ARG A 119 10.14 6.26 -17.93
C ARG A 119 9.61 6.03 -19.34
#